data_AF-A0A349KR76-F1
#
_entry.id   AF-A0A349KR76-F1
#
_cell.length_a   1.000
_cell.length_b   1.000
_cell.length_c   1.000
_cell.angle_alpha   90.00
_cell.angle_beta   90.00
_cell.angle_gamma   90.00
#
_symmetry.space_group_name_H-M   'P 1'
#
loop_
_entity.id
_entity.type
_entity.pdbx_description
1 polymer ?
#
loop_
_entity_poly.entity_id
_entity_poly.type
_entity_poly.pdbx_seq_one_letter_code
_entity_poly.pdbx_strand_id
1 'polypeptide(L)' 'AFENHPAFAWLCKNAAEFNFHLSYPRDNPSGIDYEPWHWCFSSDI' A
#
# COMPACT_ATOMS: atom_id res chain seq x y z
N ALA A 1 6.34 -4.59 -13.30
CA ALA A 1 5.49 -3.77 -12.42
C ALA A 1 6.08 -3.77 -11.01
N PHE A 2 5.88 -2.71 -10.23
CA PHE A 2 6.44 -2.60 -8.87
C PHE A 2 5.94 -3.70 -7.93
N GLU A 3 4.69 -4.16 -8.10
CA GLU A 3 4.09 -5.23 -7.27
C GLU A 3 4.83 -6.58 -7.30
N ASN A 4 5.64 -6.82 -8.35
CA ASN A 4 6.44 -8.04 -8.46
C ASN A 4 7.86 -7.88 -7.87
N HIS A 5 8.19 -6.71 -7.32
CA HIS A 5 9.50 -6.43 -6.75
C HIS A 5 9.58 -6.88 -5.29
N PRO A 6 10.72 -7.38 -4.79
CA PRO A 6 10.90 -7.72 -3.37
C PRO A 6 10.55 -6.59 -2.40
N ALA A 7 10.74 -5.34 -2.81
CA ALA A 7 10.37 -4.17 -2.02
C ALA A 7 8.86 -4.07 -1.75
N PHE A 8 8.02 -4.42 -2.73
CA PHE A 8 6.57 -4.44 -2.54
C PHE A 8 6.16 -5.53 -1.54
N ALA A 9 6.75 -6.72 -1.66
CA ALA A 9 6.53 -7.81 -0.70
C ALA A 9 6.97 -7.41 0.73
N TRP A 10 8.06 -6.65 0.86
CA TRP A 10 8.47 -6.09 2.13
C TRP A 10 7.44 -5.08 2.67
N LEU A 11 6.92 -4.17 1.85
CA LEU A 11 5.90 -3.21 2.28
C LEU A 11 4.61 -3.90 2.73
N CYS A 12 4.11 -4.89 1.98
CA CYS A 12 2.93 -5.67 2.37
C CYS A 12 3.08 -6.33 3.75
N LYS A 13 4.29 -6.71 4.13
CA LYS A 13 4.56 -7.36 5.42
C LYS A 13 4.77 -6.37 6.57
N ASN A 14 5.42 -5.23 6.32
CA ASN A 14 5.95 -4.38 7.40
C ASN A 14 5.27 -3.01 7.52
N ALA A 15 4.58 -2.51 6.48
CA ALA A 15 4.11 -1.11 6.44
C ALA A 15 3.21 -0.73 7.63
N ALA A 16 2.37 -1.66 8.09
CA ALA A 16 1.49 -1.43 9.24
C ALA A 16 2.26 -1.12 10.53
N GLU A 17 3.46 -1.69 10.74
CA GLU A 17 4.31 -1.39 11.91
C GLU A 17 4.80 0.07 11.92
N PHE A 18 4.79 0.72 10.75
CA PHE A 18 5.18 2.11 10.56
C PHE A 18 3.98 3.01 10.31
N ASN A 19 2.76 2.55 10.60
CA ASN A 19 1.51 3.30 10.39
C ASN A 19 1.24 3.63 8.92
N PHE A 20 1.75 2.82 7.99
CA PHE A 20 1.46 2.95 6.56
C PHE A 20 0.53 1.84 6.07
N HIS A 21 -0.37 2.18 5.15
CA HIS A 21 -1.22 1.23 4.44
C HIS A 21 -1.30 1.55 2.95
N LEU A 22 -1.55 0.52 2.12
CA LEU A 22 -1.79 0.70 0.69
C LEU A 22 -3.18 1.32 0.50
N SER A 23 -3.25 2.59 0.11
CA SER A 23 -4.52 3.33 0.03
C SER A 23 -5.31 3.05 -1.24
N TYR A 24 -4.63 2.63 -2.31
CA TYR A 24 -5.24 2.34 -3.61
C TYR A 24 -4.99 0.88 -4.03
N PRO A 25 -5.53 -0.12 -3.30
CA PRO A 25 -5.56 -1.49 -3.76
C PRO A 25 -6.47 -1.65 -4.98
N ARG A 26 -6.44 -2.83 -5.59
CA ARG A 26 -7.45 -3.20 -6.60
C ARG A 26 -8.84 -3.10 -5.97
N ASP A 27 -9.79 -2.59 -6.76
CA ASP A 27 -11.19 -2.42 -6.36
C ASP A 27 -11.37 -1.53 -5.11
N ASN A 28 -10.48 -0.54 -4.92
CA ASN A 28 -10.64 0.42 -3.84
C ASN A 28 -11.87 1.32 -4.04
N PRO A 29 -12.54 1.77 -2.96
CA PRO A 29 -13.79 2.52 -3.04
C PRO A 29 -13.62 3.96 -3.54
N SER A 30 -12.38 4.47 -3.63
CA SER A 30 -12.10 5.84 -4.07
C SER A 30 -12.21 6.01 -5.59
N GLY A 31 -12.32 4.91 -6.34
CA GLY A 31 -12.36 4.94 -7.81
C GLY A 31 -11.04 5.35 -8.46
N ILE A 32 -9.95 5.34 -7.68
CA ILE A 32 -8.59 5.59 -8.16
C ILE A 32 -8.02 4.26 -8.65
N ASP A 33 -7.22 4.28 -9.72
CA ASP A 33 -6.59 3.07 -10.24
C ASP A 33 -5.68 2.41 -9.20
N TYR A 34 -5.38 1.13 -9.42
CA TYR A 34 -4.46 0.41 -8.57
C TYR A 34 -3.04 1.00 -8.62
N GLU A 35 -2.55 1.50 -7.48
CA GLU A 35 -1.22 2.11 -7.35
C GLU A 35 -0.37 1.35 -6.32
N PRO A 36 0.37 0.29 -6.71
CA PRO A 36 1.18 -0.50 -5.78
C PRO A 36 2.31 0.29 -5.09
N TRP A 37 2.65 1.47 -5.60
CA TRP A 37 3.66 2.38 -5.04
C TRP A 37 3.10 3.38 -4.01
N HIS A 38 1.78 3.52 -3.87
CA HIS A 38 1.18 4.57 -3.05
C HIS A 38 0.82 4.08 -1.64
N TRP A 39 1.62 4.48 -0.64
CA TRP A 39 1.45 4.09 0.75
C TRP A 39 1.11 5.32 1.60
N CYS A 40 -0.03 5.28 2.28
CA CYS A 40 -0.57 6.37 3.07
C CYS A 40 -0.28 6.18 4.55
N PHE A 41 0.23 7.22 5.21
CA PHE A 41 0.42 7.25 6.66
C PHE A 41 -0.91 7.55 7.37
N SER A 42 -1.23 6.81 8.42
CA SER A 42 -2.37 7.08 9.30
C SER A 42 -1.97 6.88 10.75
N SER A 43 -2.10 7.91 11.58
CA SER A 43 -1.74 7.87 13.00
C SER A 43 -2.62 6.95 13.86
N ASP A 44 -3.69 6.40 13.29
CA ASP A 44 -4.81 5.80 14.03
C ASP A 44 -4.94 4.28 13.80
N ILE A 45 -3.94 3.63 13.18
CA ILE A 45 -3.88 2.17 12.97
C ILE A 45 -3.44 1.45 14.25
#